data_AF-A0A0A2TJF3-F1
#
_entry.id   AF-A0A0A2TJF3-F1
#
_cell.length_a   1.000
_cell.length_b   1.000
_cell.length_c   1.000
_cell.angle_alpha   90.00
_cell.angle_beta   90.00
_cell.angle_gamma   90.00
#
_symmetry.space_group_name_H-M   'P 1'
#
loop_
_entity.id
_entity.type
_entity.pdbx_description
1 polymer ?
#
loop_
_entity_poly.entity_id
_entity_poly.type
_entity_poly.pdbx_seq_one_letter_code
_entity_poly.pdbx_strand_id
1 'polypeptide(L)' 'MSNMEDAWKPIAGGVAAPQGFYAAGVQAGIKYTDKYDVALVFSQVQAQAAGVYTRNLVKAHPLYLTQRHLR' A
#
# COMPACT_ATOMS: atom_id res chain seq x y z
N MET A 1 -1.83 -29.39 -22.21
CA MET A 1 -2.29 -27.98 -22.04
C MET A 1 -2.48 -27.81 -20.54
N SER A 2 -1.51 -27.20 -19.85
CA SER A 2 -1.53 -27.07 -18.40
C SER A 2 -2.59 -26.06 -17.99
N ASN A 3 -3.55 -26.50 -17.17
CA ASN A 3 -4.65 -25.69 -16.67
C ASN A 3 -4.11 -24.41 -16.02
N MET A 4 -4.57 -23.28 -16.55
CA MET A 4 -4.19 -21.91 -16.18
C MET A 4 -5.02 -21.44 -14.98
N GLU A 5 -5.23 -22.31 -13.98
CA GLU A 5 -6.25 -22.08 -12.93
C GLU A 5 -5.68 -21.62 -11.58
N ASP A 6 -4.38 -21.75 -11.29
CA ASP A 6 -3.83 -21.38 -9.97
C ASP A 6 -2.69 -20.34 -10.05
N ALA A 7 -2.89 -19.24 -10.79
CA ALA A 7 -1.91 -18.15 -10.80
C ALA A 7 -1.78 -17.45 -9.44
N TRP A 8 -2.81 -17.51 -8.59
CA TRP A 8 -2.86 -16.81 -7.30
C TRP A 8 -3.66 -17.60 -6.28
N LYS A 9 -3.15 -17.70 -5.04
CA LYS A 9 -3.84 -18.36 -3.93
C LYS A 9 -4.22 -17.33 -2.86
N PRO A 10 -5.45 -17.35 -2.31
CA PRO A 10 -5.82 -16.51 -1.19
C PRO A 10 -5.01 -16.89 0.07
N ILE A 11 -4.59 -15.88 0.82
CA ILE A 11 -3.92 -16.03 2.11
C ILE A 11 -4.73 -15.33 3.19
N ALA A 12 -4.83 -15.94 4.37
CA ALA A 12 -5.47 -15.31 5.52
C ALA A 12 -4.54 -14.22 6.11
N GLY A 13 -5.11 -13.07 6.49
CA GLY A 13 -4.38 -11.95 7.10
C GLY A 13 -4.61 -10.62 6.38
N GLY A 14 -3.74 -9.65 6.65
CA GLY A 14 -3.79 -8.32 6.06
C GLY A 14 -2.67 -8.06 5.04
N VAL A 15 -2.33 -6.79 4.85
CA VAL A 15 -1.31 -6.34 3.87
C VAL A 15 0.10 -6.86 4.14
N ALA A 16 0.39 -7.32 5.36
CA ALA A 16 1.68 -7.92 5.76
C ALA A 16 1.65 -9.46 5.77
N ALA A 17 0.59 -10.10 5.28
CA ALA A 17 0.52 -11.56 5.15
C ALA A 17 1.46 -12.13 4.07
N PRO A 18 1.67 -11.48 2.91
CA PRO A 18 2.67 -11.94 1.95
C PRO A 18 4.09 -11.82 2.51
N GLN A 19 4.95 -12.80 2.19
CA GLN A 19 6.33 -12.80 2.64
C GLN A 19 7.09 -11.56 2.14
N GLY A 20 7.87 -10.94 3.03
CA GLY A 20 8.69 -9.77 2.71
C GLY A 20 7.95 -8.43 2.79
N PHE A 21 6.66 -8.43 3.15
CA PHE A 21 5.90 -7.22 3.45
C PHE A 21 5.72 -7.04 4.96
N TYR A 22 5.94 -5.83 5.44
CA TYR A 22 5.78 -5.43 6.83
C TYR A 22 4.83 -4.24 6.90
N ALA A 23 4.10 -4.09 8.00
CA ALA A 23 3.23 -2.95 8.22
C ALA A 23 3.28 -2.50 9.68
N ALA A 24 3.20 -1.18 9.88
CA ALA A 24 3.10 -0.57 11.20
C ALA A 24 2.10 0.59 11.16
N GLY A 25 1.40 0.78 12.27
CA GLY A 25 0.62 1.99 12.56
C GLY A 25 1.18 2.67 13.80
N VAL A 26 1.23 4.00 13.80
CA VAL A 26 1.66 4.78 14.98
C VAL A 26 0.66 5.90 15.30
N GLN A 27 0.67 6.32 16.57
CA GLN A 27 -0.02 7.51 17.04
C GLN A 27 0.96 8.70 16.95
N ALA A 28 1.01 9.36 15.80
CA ALA A 28 1.94 10.47 15.55
C ALA A 28 1.46 11.82 16.12
N GLY A 29 0.22 11.90 16.62
CA GLY A 29 -0.33 13.11 17.21
C GLY A 29 -0.84 14.13 16.19
N ILE A 30 -1.11 13.69 14.96
CA ILE A 30 -1.78 14.49 13.92
C ILE A 30 -3.29 14.50 14.18
N LYS A 31 -3.83 13.39 14.66
CA LYS A 31 -5.21 13.29 15.17
C LYS A 31 -5.21 13.29 16.71
N TYR A 32 -6.38 13.01 17.29
CA TYR A 32 -6.57 12.81 18.73
C TYR A 32 -5.60 11.78 19.30
N THR A 33 -5.22 11.97 20.56
CA THR A 33 -4.14 11.26 21.25
C THR A 33 -4.31 9.74 21.32
N ASP A 34 -5.54 9.24 21.19
CA ASP A 34 -5.91 7.84 21.26
C ASP A 34 -6.06 7.17 19.88
N LYS A 35 -5.78 7.88 18.77
CA LYS A 35 -5.97 7.36 17.41
C LYS A 35 -4.65 7.16 16.66
N TYR A 36 -4.50 5.95 16.11
CA TYR A 36 -3.52 5.70 15.06
C TYR A 36 -3.86 6.56 13.84
N ASP A 37 -2.89 7.32 13.36
CA ASP A 37 -3.08 8.36 12.35
C ASP A 37 -2.02 8.34 11.23
N VAL A 38 -0.94 7.59 11.43
CA VAL A 38 0.09 7.34 10.44
C VAL A 38 0.28 5.83 10.29
N ALA A 39 0.37 5.38 9.05
CA ALA A 39 0.64 3.99 8.70
C ALA A 39 1.79 3.90 7.71
N LEU A 40 2.57 2.83 7.82
CA LEU A 40 3.65 2.48 6.90
C LEU A 40 3.45 1.04 6.43
N VAL A 41 3.56 0.84 5.12
CA VAL A 41 3.72 -0.48 4.50
C VAL A 41 5.09 -0.51 3.85
N PHE A 42 5.86 -1.55 4.14
CA PHE A 42 7.24 -1.68 3.72
C PHE A 42 7.44 -3.02 3.00
N SER A 43 8.08 -2.98 1.85
CA SER A 43 8.57 -4.17 1.15
C SER A 43 10.08 -4.29 1.38
N GLN A 44 10.53 -5.47 1.80
CA GLN A 44 11.94 -5.75 2.05
C GLN A 44 12.80 -5.62 0.80
N VAL A 45 12.20 -5.79 -0.38
CA VAL A 45 12.83 -5.65 -1.70
C VAL A 45 12.05 -4.62 -2.52
N GLN A 46 12.63 -4.14 -3.62
CA GLN A 46 11.91 -3.26 -4.55
C GLN A 46 10.71 -4.01 -5.15
N ALA A 47 9.51 -3.61 -4.75
CA ALA A 47 8.27 -4.21 -5.23
C ALA A 47 7.88 -3.67 -6.61
N GLN A 48 7.28 -4.53 -7.43
CA GLN A 48 6.52 -4.08 -8.60
C GLN A 48 5.24 -3.40 -8.08
N ALA A 49 4.96 -2.20 -8.58
CA ALA A 49 3.86 -1.39 -8.09
C ALA A 49 3.05 -0.80 -9.25
N ALA A 50 1.74 -0.70 -9.04
CA ALA A 50 0.81 -0.02 -9.93
C ALA A 50 -0.16 0.80 -9.08
N GLY A 51 -0.65 1.92 -9.63
CA GLY A 51 -1.52 2.83 -8.90
C GLY A 51 -2.46 3.58 -9.83
N VAL A 52 -3.71 3.72 -9.40
CA VAL A 52 -4.72 4.58 -10.04
C VAL A 52 -5.04 5.75 -9.11
N TYR A 53 -5.42 6.88 -9.70
CA TYR A 53 -5.55 8.15 -8.98
C TYR A 53 -6.89 8.82 -9.27
N THR A 54 -7.33 9.71 -8.37
CA THR A 54 -8.59 10.44 -8.54
C THR A 54 -8.59 11.29 -9.82
N ARG A 55 -9.76 11.35 -10.47
CA ARG A 55 -10.01 12.19 -11.65
C ARG A 55 -10.43 13.62 -11.31
N ASN A 56 -10.64 13.95 -10.03
CA ASN A 56 -11.02 15.31 -9.61
C ASN A 56 -9.99 16.35 -10.10
N LEU A 57 -10.45 17.53 -10.48
CA LEU A 57 -9.61 18.67 -10.87
C LEU A 57 -8.71 19.12 -9.71
N VAL A 58 -9.25 19.20 -8.49
CA VAL A 58 -8.50 19.58 -7.29
C VAL A 58 -7.86 18.31 -6.69
N LYS A 59 -6.53 18.29 -6.59
CA LYS A 59 -5.76 17.15 -6.08
C LYS A 59 -4.80 17.59 -4.98
N ALA A 60 -4.65 16.76 -3.96
CA ALA A 60 -3.66 16.97 -2.90
C ALA A 60 -2.24 16.65 -3.39
N HIS A 61 -1.23 17.29 -2.79
CA HIS A 61 0.17 17.10 -3.15
C HIS A 61 0.67 15.64 -3.17
N PRO A 62 0.29 14.76 -2.22
CA PRO A 62 0.81 13.38 -2.17
C PRO A 62 0.57 12.58 -3.46
N LEU A 63 -0.54 12.85 -4.17
CA LEU A 63 -0.84 12.14 -5.41
C LEU A 63 0.20 12.41 -6.49
N TYR A 64 0.69 13.65 -6.60
CA TYR A 64 1.74 13.99 -7.56
C TYR A 64 3.08 13.36 -7.19
N LEU A 65 3.38 13.22 -5.90
CA LEU A 65 4.59 12.56 -5.44
C LEU A 65 4.55 11.06 -5.78
N THR A 66 3.48 10.36 -5.40
CA THR A 66 3.35 8.92 -5.68
C THR A 66 3.30 8.62 -7.17
N GLN A 67 2.66 9.47 -7.98
CA GLN A 67 2.67 9.34 -9.44
C GLN A 67 4.08 9.39 -10.03
N ARG A 68 4.95 10.25 -9.50
CA ARG A 68 6.34 10.35 -9.96
C ARG A 68 7.18 9.14 -9.58
N HIS A 69 6.94 8.54 -8.41
CA HIS A 69 7.67 7.37 -7.95
C HIS A 69 7.25 6.06 -8.63
N LEU A 70 6.08 6.00 -9.26
CA LEU A 70 5.63 4.84 -10.04
C LEU A 70 6.07 4.88 -11.53
N ARG A 71 6.76 5.94 -11.96
CA ARG A 71 7.22 6.12 -13.34
C ARG A 71 8.63 5.60 -13.56
#